data_AF-A0A8J6V7Q9-F1
#
_entry.id   AF-A0A8J6V7Q9-F1
#
_cell.length_a   1.000
_cell.length_b   1.000
_cell.length_c   1.000
_cell.angle_alpha   90.00
_cell.angle_beta   90.00
_cell.angle_gamma   90.00
#
_symmetry.space_group_name_H-M   'P 1'
#
loop_
_entity.id
_entity.type
_entity.pdbx_description
1 polymer ?
#
loop_
_entity_poly.entity_id
_entity_poly.type
_entity_poly.pdbx_seq_one_letter_code
_entity_poly.pdbx_strand_id
1 'polypeptide(L)'
;MLTEILPFRFALDATAIAGTALWSLALYLGFSPASEWVTEKLNRWFNFAERSLYTSNEEFERTRKGRESQNAFYASILSIVPFLIVGAACNYGVEIGLGRSWAISMGILACMSCGVYELGRRDGKSS
;
A
#
# COMPACT_ATOMS: atom_id res chain seq x y z
N MET A 1 -18.45 -22.39 -2.06
CA MET A 1 -19.37 -22.06 -0.93
C MET A 1 -19.34 -20.57 -0.56
N LEU A 2 -18.21 -19.85 -0.64
CA LEU A 2 -18.18 -18.37 -0.54
C LEU A 2 -18.75 -17.63 -1.77
N THR A 3 -19.13 -18.37 -2.81
CA THR A 3 -19.58 -17.88 -4.13
C THR A 3 -21.06 -17.51 -4.19
N GLU A 4 -21.85 -17.77 -3.14
CA GLU A 4 -23.31 -17.50 -3.14
C GLU A 4 -23.72 -16.29 -2.29
N ILE A 5 -22.80 -15.68 -1.52
CA ILE A 5 -23.13 -14.59 -0.59
C ILE A 5 -22.94 -13.19 -1.20
N LEU A 6 -22.25 -13.08 -2.34
CA LEU A 6 -21.98 -11.79 -3.00
C LEU A 6 -22.56 -11.78 -4.42
N PRO A 7 -23.33 -10.74 -4.82
CA PRO A 7 -23.83 -10.59 -6.20
C PRO A 7 -22.72 -10.27 -7.22
N PHE A 8 -21.45 -10.26 -6.77
CA PHE A 8 -20.28 -9.93 -7.55
C PHE A 8 -19.46 -11.20 -7.80
N ARG A 9 -19.29 -11.58 -9.07
CA ARG A 9 -18.35 -12.62 -9.48
C ARG A 9 -16.93 -12.06 -9.40
N PHE A 10 -16.28 -12.14 -8.24
CA PHE A 10 -14.84 -11.92 -8.14
C PHE A 10 -14.13 -13.13 -8.76
N ALA A 11 -13.95 -13.11 -10.08
CA ALA A 11 -13.01 -13.99 -10.76
C ALA A 11 -11.60 -13.52 -10.39
N LEU A 12 -11.06 -14.04 -9.27
CA LEU A 12 -9.65 -13.89 -8.94
C LEU A 12 -8.85 -14.63 -10.00
N ASP A 13 -8.32 -13.86 -10.93
CA ASP A 13 -7.67 -14.35 -12.12
C ASP A 13 -6.35 -13.57 -12.32
N ALA A 14 -5.43 -14.12 -13.12
CA ALA A 14 -4.11 -13.53 -13.30
C ALA A 14 -4.14 -12.07 -13.77
N THR A 15 -5.13 -11.70 -14.59
CA THR A 15 -5.29 -10.32 -15.09
C THR A 15 -5.82 -9.38 -14.03
N ALA A 16 -6.73 -9.83 -13.17
CA ALA A 16 -7.23 -9.03 -12.05
C ALA A 16 -6.12 -8.75 -11.03
N ILE A 17 -5.27 -9.75 -10.76
CA ILE A 17 -4.09 -9.59 -9.90
C ILE A 17 -3.09 -8.63 -10.53
N ALA A 18 -2.77 -8.80 -11.82
CA ALA A 18 -1.84 -7.93 -12.53
C ALA A 18 -2.32 -6.47 -12.58
N GLY A 19 -3.58 -6.25 -12.95
CA GLY A 19 -4.18 -4.91 -12.99
C GLY A 19 -4.23 -4.24 -11.62
N THR A 20 -4.64 -4.99 -10.58
CA THR A 20 -4.60 -4.51 -9.19
C THR A 20 -3.19 -4.12 -8.78
N ALA A 21 -2.18 -4.96 -9.07
CA ALA A 21 -0.78 -4.67 -8.73
C ALA A 21 -0.27 -3.40 -9.42
N LEU A 22 -0.60 -3.21 -10.71
CA LEU A 22 -0.28 -1.99 -11.45
C LEU A 22 -0.90 -0.76 -10.81
N TRP A 23 -2.21 -0.78 -10.54
CA TRP A 23 -2.88 0.36 -9.90
C TRP A 23 -2.32 0.64 -8.50
N SER A 24 -2.06 -0.40 -7.72
CA SER A 24 -1.50 -0.26 -6.37
C SER A 24 -0.11 0.38 -6.41
N LEU A 25 0.74 -0.04 -7.34
CA LEU A 25 2.07 0.54 -7.54
C LEU A 25 1.97 1.99 -8.02
N ALA A 26 1.10 2.28 -8.99
CA ALA A 26 0.88 3.63 -9.49
C ALA A 26 0.46 4.57 -8.36
N LEU A 27 -0.52 4.16 -7.53
CA LEU A 27 -0.97 4.95 -6.39
C LEU A 27 0.12 5.13 -5.33
N TYR A 28 0.89 4.08 -5.04
CA TYR A 28 1.99 4.14 -4.08
C TYR A 28 3.07 5.14 -4.51
N LEU A 29 3.39 5.19 -5.82
CA LEU A 29 4.36 6.12 -6.39
C LEU A 29 3.80 7.54 -6.51
N GLY A 30 2.58 7.68 -7.03
CA GLY A 30 1.95 8.98 -7.30
C GLY A 30 1.56 9.73 -6.03
N PHE A 31 1.24 9.01 -4.95
CA PHE A 31 0.87 9.59 -3.66
C PHE A 31 1.96 9.39 -2.60
N SER A 32 3.22 9.69 -2.94
CA SER A 32 4.35 9.57 -2.00
C SER A 32 4.13 10.26 -0.64
N PRO A 33 3.55 11.48 -0.54
CA PRO A 33 3.25 12.07 0.77
C PRO A 33 2.25 11.23 1.58
N ALA A 34 1.31 10.56 0.92
CA ALA A 34 0.36 9.68 1.58
C ALA A 34 1.03 8.38 2.04
N SER A 35 1.94 7.79 1.24
CA SER A 35 2.65 6.57 1.65
C SER A 35 3.59 6.81 2.83
N GLU A 36 4.29 7.94 2.85
CA GLU A 36 5.09 8.40 4.00
C GLU A 36 4.20 8.58 5.23
N TRP A 37 3.07 9.30 5.09
CA TRP A 37 2.13 9.51 6.19
C TRP A 37 1.54 8.21 6.76
N VAL A 38 1.12 7.27 5.90
CA VAL A 38 0.61 5.96 6.33
C VAL A 38 1.70 5.19 7.10
N THR A 39 2.93 5.18 6.58
CA THR A 39 4.06 4.51 7.22
C THR A 39 4.33 5.08 8.61
N GLU A 40 4.32 6.41 8.76
CA GLU A 40 4.49 7.05 10.08
C GLU A 40 3.36 6.73 11.05
N LYS A 41 2.12 6.66 10.57
CA LYS A 41 0.96 6.33 11.42
C LYS A 41 1.03 4.89 11.89
N LEU A 42 1.38 3.96 11.00
CA LEU A 42 1.60 2.55 11.35
C LEU A 42 2.76 2.38 12.32
N ASN A 43 3.89 3.06 12.09
CA ASN A 43 5.04 3.00 12.99
C ASN A 43 4.68 3.53 14.40
N ARG A 44 4.00 4.67 14.48
CA ARG A 44 3.50 5.20 15.77
C ARG A 44 2.54 4.25 16.45
N TRP A 45 1.64 3.62 15.70
CA TRP A 45 0.71 2.66 16.24
C TRP A 45 1.40 1.40 16.75
N PHE A 46 2.40 0.86 16.03
CA PHE A 46 3.19 -0.28 16.50
C PHE A 46 3.99 0.04 17.75
N ASN A 47 4.64 1.19 17.80
CA ASN A 47 5.37 1.61 19.00
C ASN A 47 4.43 1.81 20.20
N PHE A 48 3.20 2.30 19.97
CA PHE A 48 2.18 2.38 21.02
C PHE A 48 1.68 1.01 21.48
N ALA A 49 1.35 0.13 20.54
CA ALA A 49 0.88 -1.22 20.82
C ALA A 49 1.95 -2.02 21.57
N GLU A 50 3.21 -1.92 21.16
CA GLU A 50 4.31 -2.55 21.84
C GLU A 50 4.49 -2.01 23.26
N ARG A 51 4.45 -0.69 23.46
CA ARG A 51 4.51 -0.09 24.80
C ARG A 51 3.39 -0.58 25.73
N SER A 52 2.20 -0.86 25.18
CA SER A 52 1.07 -1.36 25.96
C SER A 52 1.24 -2.81 26.45
N LEU A 53 2.17 -3.57 25.86
CA LEU A 53 2.45 -4.97 26.24
C LEU A 53 3.45 -5.09 27.40
N TYR A 54 4.17 -4.01 27.75
CA TYR A 54 5.16 -4.03 28.83
C TYR A 54 4.56 -3.54 30.15
N THR A 55 4.76 -4.34 31.20
CA THR A 55 4.37 -3.97 32.58
C THR A 55 5.50 -3.23 33.33
N SER A 56 6.77 -3.38 32.89
CA SER A 56 7.94 -2.72 33.49
C SER A 56 8.69 -1.84 32.46
N ASN A 57 9.11 -0.64 32.89
CA ASN A 57 9.84 0.30 32.02
C ASN A 57 11.30 -0.14 31.76
N GLU A 58 11.89 -0.94 32.65
CA GLU A 58 13.28 -1.40 32.52
C GLU A 58 13.45 -2.47 31.43
N GLU A 59 12.48 -3.38 31.27
CA GLU A 59 12.49 -4.35 30.16
C GLU A 59 12.27 -3.68 28.81
N PHE A 60 11.42 -2.65 28.76
CA PHE A 60 11.16 -1.88 27.55
C PHE A 60 12.43 -1.17 27.05
N GLU A 61 13.13 -0.42 27.92
CA GLU A 61 14.34 0.31 27.54
C GLU A 61 15.48 -0.62 27.09
N ARG A 62 15.58 -1.84 27.64
CA ARG A 62 16.59 -2.82 27.24
C ARG A 62 16.40 -3.32 25.81
N THR A 63 15.17 -3.48 25.34
CA THR A 63 14.87 -4.00 23.98
C THR A 63 14.47 -2.93 22.97
N ARG A 64 14.32 -1.68 23.41
CA ARG A 64 13.74 -0.57 22.65
C ARG A 64 14.31 -0.40 21.24
N LYS A 65 15.63 -0.22 21.13
CA LYS A 65 16.28 0.11 19.86
C LYS A 65 16.13 -0.99 18.79
N GLY A 66 16.13 -2.25 19.21
CA GLY A 66 16.00 -3.40 18.31
C GLY A 66 14.56 -3.64 17.85
N ARG A 67 13.57 -3.18 18.63
CA ARG A 67 12.14 -3.34 18.32
C ARG A 67 11.57 -2.14 17.56
N GLU A 68 12.00 -0.92 17.87
CA GLU A 68 11.66 0.27 17.08
C GLU A 68 12.07 0.10 15.60
N SER A 69 13.22 -0.53 15.33
CA SER A 69 13.64 -0.82 13.95
C SER A 69 12.78 -1.89 13.28
N GLN A 70 12.35 -2.93 14.01
CA GLN A 70 11.42 -3.94 13.52
C GLN A 70 10.05 -3.32 13.21
N ASN A 71 9.54 -2.47 14.10
CA ASN A 71 8.26 -1.79 13.92
C ASN A 71 8.29 -0.84 12.72
N ALA A 72 9.40 -0.10 12.53
CA ALA A 72 9.59 0.73 11.35
C ALA A 72 9.59 -0.11 10.05
N PHE A 73 10.23 -1.28 10.08
CA PHE A 73 10.24 -2.21 8.95
C PHE A 73 8.84 -2.77 8.66
N TYR A 74 8.13 -3.27 9.68
CA TYR A 74 6.75 -3.76 9.52
C TYR A 74 5.78 -2.66 9.08
N ALA A 75 5.95 -1.43 9.57
CA ALA A 75 5.17 -0.28 9.13
C ALA A 75 5.38 0.03 7.64
N SER A 76 6.62 -0.05 7.16
CA SER A 76 6.94 0.14 5.74
C SER A 76 6.31 -0.93 4.85
N ILE A 77 6.29 -2.20 5.28
CA ILE A 77 5.63 -3.27 4.52
C ILE A 77 4.10 -3.13 4.54
N LEU A 78 3.54 -2.91 5.73
CA LEU A 78 2.09 -2.85 5.91
C LEU A 78 1.49 -1.56 5.35
N SER A 79 2.29 -0.53 5.11
CA SER A 79 1.83 0.68 4.42
C SER A 79 1.41 0.43 2.97
N ILE A 80 1.80 -0.70 2.37
CA ILE A 80 1.38 -1.13 1.03
C ILE A 80 -0.10 -1.55 1.02
N VAL A 81 -0.64 -2.07 2.14
CA VAL A 81 -1.98 -2.67 2.21
C VAL A 81 -3.10 -1.69 1.81
N PRO A 82 -3.14 -0.44 2.30
CA PRO A 82 -4.12 0.55 1.83
C PRO A 82 -4.07 0.77 0.32
N PHE A 83 -2.88 0.78 -0.29
CA PHE A 83 -2.73 0.94 -1.73
C PHE A 83 -3.19 -0.29 -2.51
N LEU A 84 -3.04 -1.50 -1.95
CA LEU A 84 -3.62 -2.71 -2.52
C LEU A 84 -5.15 -2.66 -2.57
N ILE A 85 -5.77 -2.17 -1.49
CA ILE A 85 -7.23 -2.04 -1.41
C ILE A 85 -7.73 -1.02 -2.43
N VAL A 86 -7.14 0.18 -2.45
CA VAL A 86 -7.54 1.24 -3.39
C VAL A 86 -7.20 0.85 -4.82
N GLY A 87 -6.05 0.21 -5.05
CA GLY A 87 -5.64 -0.27 -6.37
C GLY A 87 -6.58 -1.34 -6.92
N ALA A 88 -7.06 -2.25 -6.07
CA ALA A 88 -8.08 -3.24 -6.45
C ALA A 88 -9.40 -2.54 -6.82
N ALA A 89 -9.81 -1.55 -6.04
CA ALA A 89 -11.00 -0.75 -6.33
C ALA A 89 -10.88 0.03 -7.65
N CYS A 90 -9.72 0.63 -7.93
CA CYS A 90 -9.44 1.31 -9.20
C CYS A 90 -9.49 0.33 -10.38
N ASN A 91 -8.82 -0.82 -10.27
CA ASN A 91 -8.85 -1.84 -11.31
C ASN A 91 -10.28 -2.31 -11.60
N TYR A 92 -11.03 -2.61 -10.55
CA TYR A 92 -12.43 -3.04 -10.65
C TYR A 92 -13.32 -1.97 -11.27
N GLY A 93 -13.14 -0.70 -10.89
CA GLY A 93 -13.89 0.43 -11.46
C GLY A 93 -13.65 0.60 -12.97
N VAL A 94 -12.39 0.49 -13.40
CA VAL A 94 -12.04 0.54 -14.83
C VAL A 94 -12.57 -0.69 -15.57
N GLU A 95 -12.49 -1.87 -14.97
CA GLU A 95 -12.99 -3.10 -15.58
C GLU A 95 -14.51 -3.06 -15.79
N ILE A 96 -15.28 -2.54 -14.83
CA ILE A 96 -16.74 -2.36 -15.00
C ILE A 96 -17.06 -1.32 -16.07
N GLY A 97 -16.35 -0.17 -16.07
CA GLY A 97 -16.68 0.94 -16.94
C GLY A 97 -16.24 0.77 -18.39
N LEU A 98 -15.01 0.29 -18.58
CA LEU A 98 -14.31 0.28 -19.87
C LEU A 98 -13.98 -1.14 -20.37
N GLY A 99 -14.14 -2.14 -19.51
CA GLY A 99 -13.81 -3.52 -19.81
C GLY A 99 -12.38 -3.91 -19.42
N ARG A 100 -12.12 -5.21 -19.53
CA ARG A 100 -10.96 -5.85 -18.90
C ARG A 100 -9.62 -5.55 -19.55
N SER A 101 -9.59 -5.34 -20.87
CA SER A 101 -8.38 -4.92 -21.59
C SER A 101 -7.92 -3.51 -21.19
N TRP A 102 -8.88 -2.60 -20.97
CA TRP A 102 -8.62 -1.23 -20.57
C TRP A 102 -8.06 -1.13 -19.16
N ALA A 103 -8.49 -2.00 -18.24
CA ALA A 103 -8.01 -2.01 -16.86
C ALA A 103 -6.48 -2.16 -16.77
N ILE A 104 -5.91 -3.06 -17.56
CA ILE A 104 -4.46 -3.30 -17.61
C ILE A 104 -3.74 -2.13 -18.28
N SER A 105 -4.20 -1.70 -19.47
CA SER A 105 -3.56 -0.62 -20.23
C SER A 105 -3.53 0.69 -19.42
N MET A 106 -4.63 1.02 -18.75
CA MET A 106 -4.72 2.20 -17.89
C MET A 106 -3.82 2.07 -16.67
N GLY A 107 -3.72 0.88 -16.07
CA GLY A 107 -2.79 0.61 -14.97
C GLY A 107 -1.32 0.81 -15.37
N ILE A 108 -0.93 0.35 -16.57
CA ILE A 108 0.42 0.55 -17.12
C ILE A 108 0.70 2.05 -17.30
N LEU A 109 -0.22 2.79 -17.94
CA LEU A 109 -0.07 4.23 -18.14
C LEU A 109 0.04 4.97 -16.80
N ALA A 110 -0.82 4.63 -15.84
CA ALA A 110 -0.77 5.21 -14.50
C ALA A 110 0.57 4.94 -13.81
N CYS A 111 1.10 3.72 -13.90
CA CYS A 111 2.43 3.36 -13.39
C CYS A 111 3.54 4.20 -14.04
N MET A 112 3.52 4.32 -15.37
CA MET A 112 4.52 5.11 -16.09
C MET A 112 4.47 6.58 -15.68
N SER A 113 3.28 7.20 -15.67
CA SER A 113 3.11 8.60 -15.29
C SER A 113 3.51 8.86 -13.84
N CYS A 114 3.08 8.01 -12.90
CA CYS A 114 3.41 8.16 -11.48
C CYS A 114 4.90 7.89 -11.21
N GLY A 115 5.51 6.95 -11.95
CA GLY A 115 6.94 6.70 -11.88
C GLY A 115 7.78 7.90 -12.34
N VAL A 116 7.40 8.52 -13.46
CA VAL A 116 8.04 9.76 -13.95
C VAL A 116 7.87 10.89 -12.94
N TYR A 117 6.65 11.08 -12.41
CA TYR A 117 6.38 12.07 -11.37
C TYR A 117 7.27 11.87 -10.14
N GLU A 118 7.36 10.64 -9.62
CA GLU A 118 8.14 10.34 -8.42
C GLU A 118 9.64 10.57 -8.64
N LEU A 119 10.16 10.24 -9.82
CA LEU A 119 11.55 10.57 -10.19
C LEU A 119 11.78 12.09 -10.19
N GLY A 120 10.89 12.86 -10.83
CA GLY A 120 11.00 14.32 -10.85
C GLY A 120 10.87 14.96 -9.47
N ARG A 121 9.98 14.43 -8.62
CA ARG A 121 9.82 14.89 -7.23
C ARG A 121 11.09 14.65 -6.40
N ARG A 122 11.76 13.52 -6.60
CA ARG A 122 13.02 13.20 -5.91
C ARG A 122 14.15 14.11 -6.37
N ASP A 123 14.25 14.34 -7.67
CA ASP A 123 15.24 15.27 -8.25
C ASP A 123 15.08 16.68 -7.67
N GLY A 124 13.85 17.20 -7.63
CA GLY A 124 13.55 18.51 -7.04
C GLY A 124 13.78 18.62 -5.52
N LYS A 125 13.93 17.51 -4.79
CA LYS A 125 14.34 17.51 -3.36
C LYS A 125 15.87 17.49 -3.19
N SER A 126 16.61 17.12 -4.23
CA SER A 126 18.08 16.97 -4.21
C SER A 126 18.83 18.21 -4.70
N SER A 127 18.15 19.14 -5.39
CA SER A 127 18.69 20.42 -5.87
C SER A 127 18.39 21.57 -4.92
#